data_AF-A0A5J4UCN2-F1
#
_entry.id   AF-A0A5J4UCN2-F1
#
_cell.length_a   1.000
_cell.length_b   1.000
_cell.length_c   1.000
_cell.angle_alpha   90.00
_cell.angle_beta   90.00
_cell.angle_gamma   90.00
#
_symmetry.space_group_name_H-M   'P 1'
#
loop_
_entity.id
_entity.type
_entity.pdbx_description
1 polymer ?
#
loop_
_entity_poly.entity_id
_entity_poly.type
_entity_poly.pdbx_seq_one_letter_code
_entity_poly.pdbx_strand_id
1 'polypeptide(L)'
;ISRTEESTGSSAIFLGCSRTSNTGAIAGQWSIFSLPSNYVNNPLGFLIELASEASDNTRSLRISADGNPLSFNGSVIAGTGATNGATNGSVNYSAGNPILWGQNSTDPIGGFYSDGAKVYWRAHPLTTGSVPP
;
A
#
# COMPACT_ATOMS: atom_id res chain seq x y z
N ILE A 1 -9.01 -10.49 -25.14
CA ILE A 1 -9.25 -9.07 -24.81
C ILE A 1 -10.59 -8.69 -25.41
N SER A 2 -11.55 -8.28 -24.59
CA SER A 2 -12.87 -7.83 -25.05
C SER A 2 -13.10 -6.38 -24.64
N ARG A 3 -13.78 -5.62 -25.49
CA ARG A 3 -14.37 -4.33 -25.09
C ARG A 3 -15.54 -4.63 -24.16
N THR A 4 -15.63 -3.92 -23.04
CA THR A 4 -16.62 -4.16 -21.98
C THR A 4 -17.76 -3.16 -21.99
N GLU A 5 -17.51 -1.93 -22.45
CA GLU A 5 -18.51 -0.88 -22.58
C GLU A 5 -18.30 -0.07 -23.88
N GLU A 6 -19.40 0.37 -24.49
CA GLU A 6 -19.37 1.15 -25.73
C GLU A 6 -18.92 2.59 -25.48
N SER A 7 -17.99 3.09 -26.29
CA SER A 7 -17.52 4.49 -26.30
C SER A 7 -16.87 5.03 -25.01
N THR A 8 -16.64 4.20 -23.99
CA THR A 8 -16.00 4.63 -22.73
C THR A 8 -14.54 4.17 -22.58
N GLY A 9 -14.03 3.35 -23.50
CA GLY A 9 -12.63 2.90 -23.54
C GLY A 9 -12.29 1.73 -22.61
N SER A 10 -13.29 1.09 -21.98
CA SER A 10 -13.08 -0.06 -21.10
C SER A 10 -12.78 -1.35 -21.88
N SER A 11 -11.81 -2.12 -21.39
CA SER A 11 -11.43 -3.41 -21.97
C SER A 11 -10.98 -4.39 -20.88
N ALA A 12 -11.20 -5.68 -21.08
CA ALA A 12 -10.89 -6.71 -20.09
C ALA A 12 -10.24 -7.98 -20.68
N ILE A 13 -9.49 -8.65 -19.81
CA ILE A 13 -9.00 -10.02 -19.93
C ILE A 13 -9.48 -10.78 -18.69
N PHE A 14 -10.10 -11.93 -18.90
CA PHE A 14 -10.52 -12.83 -17.82
C PHE A 14 -9.61 -14.07 -17.81
N LEU A 15 -9.14 -14.45 -16.63
CA LEU A 15 -8.27 -15.61 -16.39
C LEU A 15 -8.96 -16.58 -15.44
N GLY A 16 -8.71 -17.89 -15.57
CA GLY A 16 -9.39 -18.89 -14.74
C GLY A 16 -10.86 -19.11 -15.13
N CYS A 17 -11.18 -18.97 -16.41
CA CYS A 17 -12.53 -19.19 -16.94
C CYS A 17 -12.96 -20.65 -16.84
N SER A 18 -14.27 -20.89 -16.73
CA SER A 18 -14.87 -22.22 -16.85
C SER A 18 -15.04 -22.61 -18.31
N ARG A 19 -14.86 -23.91 -18.62
CA ARG A 19 -15.16 -24.47 -19.95
C ARG A 19 -16.66 -24.61 -20.20
N THR A 20 -17.43 -24.75 -19.12
CA THR A 20 -18.87 -25.11 -19.18
C THR A 20 -19.78 -23.97 -18.74
N SER A 21 -19.24 -22.92 -18.12
CA SER A 21 -19.98 -21.71 -17.77
C SER A 21 -19.26 -20.47 -18.30
N ASN A 22 -20.02 -19.59 -18.92
CA ASN A 22 -19.60 -18.26 -19.34
C ASN A 22 -20.44 -17.15 -18.69
N THR A 23 -21.26 -17.49 -17.69
CA THR A 23 -22.09 -16.57 -16.93
C THR A 23 -21.92 -16.79 -15.42
N GLY A 24 -22.23 -15.74 -14.65
CA GLY A 24 -22.12 -15.75 -13.19
C GLY A 24 -20.68 -15.70 -12.67
N ALA A 25 -20.55 -15.67 -11.34
CA ALA A 25 -19.25 -15.69 -10.68
C ALA A 25 -18.61 -17.08 -10.82
N ILE A 26 -17.45 -17.13 -11.47
CA ILE A 26 -16.63 -18.34 -11.57
C ILE A 26 -15.59 -18.27 -10.44
N ALA A 27 -15.62 -19.25 -9.53
CA ALA A 27 -14.71 -19.29 -8.40
C ALA A 27 -13.24 -19.29 -8.86
N GLY A 28 -12.44 -18.38 -8.33
CA GLY A 28 -11.03 -18.23 -8.69
C GLY A 28 -10.76 -17.56 -10.04
N GLN A 29 -11.80 -17.06 -10.73
CA GLN A 29 -11.62 -16.25 -11.93
C GLN A 29 -11.08 -14.86 -11.56
N TRP A 30 -10.11 -14.39 -12.33
CA TRP A 30 -9.53 -13.06 -12.22
C TRP A 30 -9.92 -12.19 -13.41
N SER A 31 -10.09 -10.90 -13.15
CA SER A 31 -10.34 -9.86 -14.14
C SER A 31 -9.17 -8.89 -14.17
N ILE A 32 -8.66 -8.61 -15.37
CA ILE A 32 -7.64 -7.59 -15.64
C ILE A 32 -8.25 -6.61 -16.62
N PHE A 33 -8.47 -5.36 -16.22
CA PHE A 33 -9.27 -4.45 -17.04
C PHE A 33 -8.95 -2.97 -16.81
N SER A 34 -9.29 -2.16 -17.82
CA SER A 34 -9.37 -0.71 -17.72
C SER A 34 -10.78 -0.28 -17.36
N LEU A 35 -10.91 0.64 -16.40
CA LEU A 35 -12.19 1.23 -16.06
C LEU A 35 -12.68 2.18 -17.16
N PRO A 36 -14.01 2.32 -17.34
CA PRO A 36 -14.56 3.24 -18.31
C PRO A 36 -14.31 4.69 -17.89
N SER A 37 -14.27 5.62 -18.87
CA SER A 37 -13.97 7.04 -18.63
C SER A 37 -14.98 7.74 -17.71
N ASN A 38 -16.22 7.26 -17.66
CA ASN A 38 -17.28 7.78 -16.80
C ASN A 38 -17.30 7.16 -15.39
N TYR A 39 -16.35 6.28 -15.05
CA TYR A 39 -16.29 5.69 -13.72
C TYR A 39 -15.78 6.72 -12.70
N VAL A 40 -16.57 6.95 -11.65
CA VAL A 40 -16.30 8.01 -10.66
C VAL A 40 -14.97 7.78 -9.93
N ASN A 41 -14.67 6.51 -9.59
CA ASN A 41 -13.52 6.15 -8.79
C ASN A 41 -12.44 5.51 -9.67
N ASN A 42 -11.45 6.27 -10.13
CA ASN A 42 -10.41 5.83 -11.08
C ASN A 42 -10.83 5.80 -12.56
N PRO A 43 -11.35 6.90 -13.12
CA PRO A 43 -11.66 6.93 -14.55
C PRO A 43 -10.43 6.53 -15.37
N LEU A 44 -10.61 5.65 -16.36
CA LEU A 44 -9.56 5.11 -17.22
C LEU A 44 -8.41 4.36 -16.51
N GLY A 45 -8.53 4.08 -15.22
CA GLY A 45 -7.48 3.39 -14.47
C GLY A 45 -7.43 1.89 -14.74
N PHE A 46 -6.34 1.25 -14.31
CA PHE A 46 -6.07 -0.17 -14.53
C PHE A 46 -6.25 -0.97 -13.25
N LEU A 47 -7.04 -2.04 -13.31
CA LEU A 47 -7.40 -2.89 -12.17
C LEU A 47 -7.06 -4.36 -12.44
N ILE A 48 -6.61 -5.04 -11.38
CA ILE A 48 -6.56 -6.50 -11.28
C ILE A 48 -7.32 -6.93 -10.02
N GLU A 49 -8.33 -7.78 -10.19
CA GLU A 49 -9.19 -8.23 -9.07
C GLU A 49 -9.75 -9.64 -9.31
N LEU A 50 -10.22 -10.28 -8.24
CA LEU A 50 -11.07 -11.46 -8.37
C LEU A 50 -12.41 -11.05 -8.96
N ALA A 51 -12.91 -11.78 -9.95
CA ALA A 51 -14.19 -11.47 -10.59
C ALA A 51 -15.38 -11.49 -9.60
N SER A 52 -15.26 -12.29 -8.52
CA SER A 52 -16.24 -12.32 -7.42
C SER A 52 -16.21 -11.08 -6.51
N GLU A 53 -15.16 -10.27 -6.58
CA GLU A 53 -14.96 -9.04 -5.81
C GLU A 53 -15.11 -7.80 -6.69
N ALA A 54 -15.64 -7.96 -7.91
CA ALA A 54 -15.83 -6.87 -8.83
C ALA A 54 -16.68 -5.75 -8.20
N SER A 55 -16.17 -4.52 -8.29
CA SER A 55 -16.70 -3.30 -7.65
C SER A 55 -16.27 -3.06 -6.19
N ASP A 56 -15.51 -3.97 -5.56
CA ASP A 56 -14.88 -3.71 -4.26
C ASP A 56 -13.51 -3.05 -4.46
N ASN A 57 -13.46 -1.73 -4.27
CA ASN A 57 -12.25 -0.94 -4.40
C ASN A 57 -11.20 -1.22 -3.30
N THR A 58 -11.52 -2.05 -2.30
CA THR A 58 -10.63 -2.45 -1.21
C THR A 58 -10.03 -3.84 -1.39
N ARG A 59 -10.26 -4.50 -2.53
CA ARG A 59 -9.82 -5.88 -2.81
C ARG A 59 -9.05 -6.04 -4.12
N SER A 60 -8.63 -4.93 -4.74
CA SER A 60 -7.95 -4.92 -6.03
C SER A 60 -6.54 -4.35 -5.97
N LEU A 61 -5.73 -4.70 -6.96
CA LEU A 61 -4.58 -3.90 -7.37
C LEU A 61 -5.10 -2.82 -8.32
N ARG A 62 -4.81 -1.56 -8.01
CA ARG A 62 -5.31 -0.40 -8.74
C ARG A 62 -4.18 0.55 -9.09
N ILE A 63 -4.11 0.93 -10.36
CA ILE A 63 -3.24 1.98 -10.88
C ILE A 63 -4.14 3.07 -11.46
N SER A 64 -3.94 4.31 -11.06
CA SER A 64 -4.65 5.43 -11.67
C SER A 64 -4.13 5.77 -13.06
N ALA A 65 -4.99 6.38 -13.88
CA ALA A 65 -4.62 6.78 -15.24
C ALA A 65 -3.48 7.83 -15.25
N ASP A 66 -3.38 8.64 -14.22
CA ASP A 66 -2.30 9.63 -14.03
C ASP A 66 -1.04 9.05 -13.34
N GLY A 67 -1.09 7.78 -12.90
CA GLY A 67 0.02 7.09 -12.23
C GLY A 67 0.32 7.53 -10.79
N ASN A 68 -0.55 8.29 -10.12
CA ASN A 68 -0.26 8.95 -8.84
C ASN A 68 -1.04 8.41 -7.61
N PRO A 69 -2.03 7.52 -7.76
CA PRO A 69 -2.03 6.40 -6.79
C PRO A 69 -1.88 5.00 -7.40
N LEU A 70 -0.93 4.24 -6.84
CA LEU A 70 -0.87 2.78 -6.88
C LEU A 70 -1.35 2.24 -5.53
N SER A 71 -2.40 1.42 -5.52
CA SER A 71 -2.95 0.83 -4.30
C SER A 71 -3.19 -0.67 -4.41
N PHE A 72 -3.08 -1.37 -3.29
CA PHE A 72 -3.46 -2.77 -3.14
C PHE A 72 -4.30 -2.96 -1.89
N ASN A 73 -5.43 -3.64 -2.02
CA ASN A 73 -6.39 -3.86 -0.94
C ASN A 73 -6.76 -2.57 -0.19
N GLY A 74 -7.07 -1.50 -0.93
CA GLY A 74 -7.42 -0.18 -0.39
C GLY A 74 -6.24 0.61 0.21
N SER A 75 -5.05 0.02 0.33
CA SER A 75 -3.86 0.68 0.87
C SER A 75 -3.03 1.29 -0.25
N VAL A 76 -2.73 2.58 -0.16
CA VAL A 76 -1.86 3.28 -1.12
C VAL A 76 -0.40 2.90 -0.85
N ILE A 77 0.25 2.31 -1.85
CA ILE A 77 1.65 1.85 -1.78
C ILE A 77 2.59 2.91 -2.37
N ALA A 78 2.14 3.67 -3.37
CA ALA A 78 2.92 4.76 -3.96
C ALA A 78 2.02 5.92 -4.43
N GLY A 79 2.56 7.13 -4.35
CA GLY A 79 1.91 8.36 -4.78
C GLY A 79 1.19 9.11 -3.66
N THR A 80 0.21 9.93 -4.02
CA THR A 80 -0.50 10.79 -3.07
C THR A 80 -1.32 9.96 -2.08
N GLY A 81 -1.11 10.19 -0.78
CA GLY A 81 -1.76 9.42 0.29
C GLY A 81 -1.04 8.12 0.68
N ALA A 82 0.09 7.79 0.03
CA ALA A 82 0.98 6.76 0.54
C ALA A 82 1.52 7.19 1.89
N THR A 83 1.18 6.45 2.95
CA THR A 83 1.84 6.61 4.25
C THR A 83 3.12 5.78 4.16
N ASN A 84 4.28 6.41 4.31
CA ASN A 84 5.60 5.77 4.25
C ASN A 84 5.53 4.35 4.85
N GLY A 85 5.94 3.33 4.10
CA GLY A 85 5.74 1.90 4.40
C GLY A 85 6.42 1.34 5.66
N ALA A 86 6.65 2.17 6.67
CA ALA A 86 7.22 1.83 7.95
C ALA A 86 6.28 2.17 9.11
N THR A 87 4.97 1.95 8.99
CA THR A 87 4.11 1.87 10.19
C THR A 87 4.48 0.64 11.04
N ASN A 88 5.12 -0.36 10.43
CA ASN A 88 5.58 -1.59 11.08
C ASN A 88 6.96 -2.05 10.57
N GLY A 89 7.90 -1.11 10.39
CA GLY A 89 9.24 -1.43 9.91
C GLY A 89 10.02 -2.30 10.90
N SER A 90 9.94 -3.64 10.77
CA SER A 90 10.95 -4.50 11.38
C SER A 90 12.27 -4.26 10.63
N VAL A 91 13.22 -3.59 11.29
CA VAL A 91 14.55 -3.36 10.75
C VAL A 91 15.27 -4.71 10.72
N ASN A 92 15.34 -5.36 9.56
CA ASN A 92 16.23 -6.50 9.37
C ASN A 92 17.66 -5.97 9.34
N TYR A 93 18.48 -6.40 10.29
CA TYR A 93 19.91 -6.09 10.32
C TYR A 93 20.58 -6.61 9.05
N SER A 94 21.21 -5.73 8.27
CA SER A 94 22.18 -6.12 7.24
C SER A 94 23.53 -5.53 7.58
N ALA A 95 24.52 -6.38 7.87
CA ALA A 95 25.89 -5.93 8.10
C ALA A 95 26.42 -5.19 6.84
N GLY A 96 26.90 -3.97 7.02
CA GLY A 96 27.53 -3.17 5.95
C GLY A 96 26.65 -2.09 5.28
N ASN A 97 25.35 -2.03 5.58
CA ASN A 97 24.48 -0.95 5.07
C ASN A 97 24.13 0.04 6.20
N PRO A 98 24.32 1.37 6.00
CA PRO A 98 23.83 2.37 6.94
C PRO A 98 22.30 2.26 7.09
N ILE A 99 21.81 2.15 8.32
CA ILE A 99 20.38 2.19 8.63
C ILE A 99 19.90 3.61 8.33
N LEU A 100 19.26 3.82 7.18
CA LEU A 100 18.51 5.04 6.91
C LEU A 100 17.22 4.99 7.70
N TRP A 101 17.14 5.82 8.74
CA TRP A 101 15.91 6.00 9.50
C TRP A 101 15.44 7.45 9.34
N GLY A 102 14.20 7.60 8.90
CA GLY A 102 13.54 8.88 8.69
C GLY A 102 12.44 9.10 9.72
N GLN A 103 12.24 10.38 10.04
CA GLN A 103 11.25 10.97 10.95
C GLN A 103 11.65 11.04 12.43
N ASN A 104 11.85 12.28 12.92
CA ASN A 104 12.12 12.59 14.32
C ASN A 104 10.92 12.18 15.18
N SER A 105 11.12 11.26 16.13
CA SER A 105 10.11 10.97 17.16
C SER A 105 10.15 12.04 18.25
N THR A 106 8.99 12.64 18.54
CA THR A 106 8.76 13.56 19.66
C THR A 106 8.12 12.85 20.87
N ASP A 107 7.99 11.53 20.85
CA ASP A 107 7.36 10.72 21.91
C ASP A 107 8.21 10.74 23.20
N PRO A 108 7.62 10.93 24.40
CA PRO A 108 8.33 10.93 25.68
C PRO A 108 8.84 9.55 26.15
N ILE A 109 8.46 8.45 25.50
CA ILE A 109 8.79 7.08 25.95
C ILE A 109 10.14 6.65 25.36
N GLY A 110 11.05 6.22 26.24
CA GLY A 110 12.49 6.02 25.97
C GLY A 110 12.85 5.27 24.67
N GLY A 111 13.87 5.78 23.98
CA GLY A 111 14.42 5.22 22.74
C GLY A 111 15.62 6.01 22.21
N PHE A 112 16.21 5.50 21.11
CA PHE A 112 17.19 6.25 20.33
C PHE A 112 16.48 7.31 19.47
N TYR A 113 17.03 8.52 19.39
CA TYR A 113 16.59 9.51 18.40
C TYR A 113 17.78 10.15 17.67
N SER A 114 17.54 10.85 16.56
CA SER A 114 18.50 11.49 15.66
C SER A 114 18.00 12.89 15.40
N ASP A 115 18.93 13.82 15.18
CA ASP A 115 18.64 15.16 14.68
C ASP A 115 19.06 15.32 13.21
N GLY A 116 19.32 14.20 12.52
CA GLY A 116 19.87 14.15 11.17
C GLY A 116 21.40 14.10 11.13
N ALA A 117 22.10 14.55 12.17
CA ALA A 117 23.57 14.56 12.22
C ALA A 117 24.16 13.61 13.26
N LYS A 118 23.45 13.40 14.38
CA LYS A 118 23.90 12.59 15.51
C LYS A 118 22.79 11.66 15.97
N VAL A 119 23.19 10.52 16.54
CA VAL A 119 22.28 9.59 17.24
C VAL A 119 22.46 9.77 18.75
N TYR A 120 21.36 9.88 19.47
CA TYR A 120 21.29 10.09 20.90
C TYR A 120 20.54 8.93 21.56
N TRP A 121 20.99 8.53 22.74
CA TRP A 121 20.23 7.66 23.65
C TRP A 121 19.61 8.52 24.75
N ARG A 122 18.27 8.58 24.84
CA ARG A 122 17.60 9.23 25.97
C ARG A 122 17.50 8.24 27.13
N ALA A 123 18.51 8.22 27.99
CA ALA A 123 18.43 7.51 29.27
C ALA A 123 17.53 8.28 30.25
N HIS A 124 16.70 7.56 31.02
CA HIS A 124 16.00 8.14 32.15
C HIS A 124 17.00 8.69 33.20
N PRO A 125 16.70 9.81 33.90
CA PRO A 125 17.51 10.27 35.02
C PRO A 125 17.53 9.19 36.12
N LEU A 126 18.72 8.76 36.55
CA LEU A 126 18.86 7.91 37.72
C LEU A 126 18.96 8.80 38.95
N THR A 127 17.95 8.76 39.83
CA THR A 127 18.03 9.44 41.12
C THR A 127 19.04 8.71 41.99
N THR A 128 20.21 9.29 42.22
CA THR A 128 21.16 8.80 43.20
C THR A 128 20.85 9.45 44.56
N GLY A 129 20.62 8.63 45.58
CA GLY A 129 20.50 9.11 46.96
C GLY A 129 21.88 9.51 47.49
N SER A 130 21.96 10.58 48.29
CA SER A 130 23.20 10.91 49.00
C SER A 130 23.44 9.88 50.10
N VAL A 131 24.62 9.27 50.11
CA VAL A 131 25.10 8.46 51.23
C VAL A 131 25.58 9.44 52.31
N PRO A 132 24.98 9.45 53.52
CA PRO A 132 25.46 10.27 54.61
C PRO A 132 26.87 9.83 55.06
N PRO A 133 27.72 10.77 55.55
CA PRO A 133 29.08 10.47 55.98
C PRO A 133 29.16 9.56 57.21
#